data_AF-A0A2D0B157-F1
#
_entry.id   AF-A0A2D0B157-F1
#
_cell.length_a   1.000
_cell.length_b   1.000
_cell.length_c   1.000
_cell.angle_alpha   90.00
_cell.angle_beta   90.00
_cell.angle_gamma   90.00
#
_symmetry.space_group_name_H-M   'P 1'
#
loop_
_entity.id
_entity.type
_entity.pdbx_description
1 polymer ?
#
loop_
_entity_poly.entity_id
_entity_poly.type
_entity_poly.pdbx_seq_one_letter_code
_entity_poly.pdbx_strand_id
1 'polypeptide(L)'
;MQQLYRQWQISARNAISYRAKFALATEIAKCDMSSREIRRAARRVVRALEAVIDLPIASADVLKRARQHFSALTDLLSASGE
;
A
#
# COMPACT_ATOMS: atom_id res chain seq x y z
N MET A 1 7.95 17.05 3.84
CA MET A 1 7.57 15.66 4.20
C MET A 1 6.10 15.53 4.58
N GLN A 2 5.56 16.33 5.50
CA GLN A 2 4.17 16.20 5.97
C GLN A 2 3.10 16.24 4.86
N GLN A 3 3.27 17.07 3.83
CA GLN A 3 2.31 17.14 2.71
C GLN A 3 2.22 15.85 1.89
N LEU A 4 3.36 15.18 1.65
CA LEU A 4 3.42 13.91 0.93
C LEU A 4 2.73 12.79 1.72
N TYR A 5 2.95 12.74 3.03
CA TYR A 5 2.29 11.79 3.92
C TYR A 5 0.78 11.98 3.96
N ARG A 6 0.30 13.23 4.03
CA ARG A 6 -1.13 13.53 3.93
C ARG A 6 -1.72 13.09 2.59
N GLN A 7 -1.00 13.31 1.49
CA GLN A 7 -1.43 12.84 0.17
C GLN A 7 -1.56 11.32 0.13
N TRP A 8 -0.58 10.59 0.68
CA TRP A 8 -0.64 9.13 0.77
C TRP A 8 -1.77 8.63 1.67
N GLN A 9 -2.07 9.30 2.78
CA GLN A 9 -3.21 8.98 3.63
C GLN A 9 -4.54 9.15 2.88
N ILE A 10 -4.70 10.24 2.13
CA ILE A 10 -5.88 10.48 1.29
C ILE A 10 -6.00 9.41 0.20
N SER A 11 -4.91 9.13 -0.51
CA SER A 11 -4.86 8.06 -1.52
C SER A 11 -5.18 6.70 -0.93
N ALA A 12 -4.71 6.39 0.29
CA ALA A 12 -4.97 5.13 0.96
C ALA A 12 -6.46 4.96 1.30
N ARG A 13 -7.12 6.03 1.77
CA ARG A 13 -8.57 6.05 2.03
C ARG A 13 -9.39 5.88 0.75
N ASN A 14 -8.91 6.46 -0.36
CA ASN A 14 -9.60 6.39 -1.66
C ASN A 14 -9.27 5.12 -2.46
N ALA A 15 -8.31 4.30 -2.02
CA ALA A 15 -7.89 3.08 -2.70
C ALA A 15 -8.89 1.93 -2.48
N ILE A 16 -10.03 1.99 -3.16
CA ILE A 16 -11.10 0.98 -3.07
C ILE A 16 -10.69 -0.33 -3.77
N SER A 17 -10.03 -0.25 -4.93
CA SER A 17 -9.63 -1.43 -5.72
C SER A 17 -8.24 -1.95 -5.37
N TYR A 18 -7.97 -3.23 -5.61
CA TYR A 18 -6.63 -3.81 -5.42
C TYR A 18 -5.58 -3.18 -6.36
N ARG A 19 -5.99 -2.72 -7.55
CA ARG A 19 -5.13 -1.94 -8.46
C ARG A 19 -4.71 -0.60 -7.86
N ALA A 20 -5.65 0.15 -7.28
CA ALA A 20 -5.33 1.40 -6.59
C ALA A 20 -4.39 1.17 -5.40
N LYS A 21 -4.63 0.11 -4.61
CA LYS A 21 -3.76 -0.28 -3.50
C LYS A 21 -2.34 -0.63 -3.96
N PHE A 22 -2.23 -1.39 -5.05
CA PHE A 22 -0.95 -1.76 -5.64
C PHE A 22 -0.18 -0.54 -6.18
N ALA A 23 -0.87 0.36 -6.89
CA ALA A 23 -0.27 1.58 -7.42
C ALA A 23 0.31 2.45 -6.29
N LEU A 24 -0.49 2.73 -5.26
CA LEU A 24 -0.04 3.51 -4.11
C LEU A 24 1.12 2.84 -3.37
N ALA A 25 1.04 1.54 -3.11
CA ALA A 25 2.12 0.82 -2.45
C ALA A 25 3.41 0.81 -3.28
N THR A 26 3.31 0.75 -4.61
CA THR A 26 4.45 0.84 -5.52
C THR A 26 5.10 2.21 -5.47
N GLU A 27 4.31 3.27 -5.46
CA GLU A 27 4.78 4.65 -5.31
C GLU A 27 5.54 4.83 -3.99
N ILE A 28 4.93 4.44 -2.86
CA ILE A 28 5.53 4.55 -1.53
C ILE A 28 6.82 3.73 -1.43
N ALA A 29 6.83 2.50 -1.97
CA ALA A 29 8.00 1.62 -1.92
C ALA A 29 9.23 2.17 -2.68
N LYS A 30 9.00 3.00 -3.70
CA LYS A 30 10.02 3.68 -4.51
C LYS A 30 10.39 5.07 -3.98
N CYS A 31 9.64 5.61 -3.02
CA CYS A 31 9.90 6.94 -2.49
C CYS A 31 11.01 6.91 -1.42
N ASP A 32 12.18 7.44 -1.75
CA ASP A 32 13.33 7.51 -0.83
C ASP A 32 13.08 8.44 0.37
N MET A 33 12.11 9.36 0.27
CA MET A 33 11.72 10.28 1.35
C MET A 33 10.88 9.62 2.45
N SER A 34 10.44 8.37 2.28
CA SER A 34 9.67 7.64 3.30
C SER A 34 10.56 6.89 4.29
N SER A 35 10.03 6.57 5.47
CA SER A 35 10.78 5.76 6.45
C SER A 35 11.04 4.34 5.93
N ARG A 36 12.11 3.70 6.42
CA ARG A 36 12.44 2.31 6.06
C ARG A 36 11.30 1.34 6.37
N GLU A 37 10.59 1.58 7.46
CA GLU A 37 9.46 0.77 7.90
C GLU A 37 8.27 0.88 6.94
N ILE A 38 7.90 2.10 6.56
CA ILE A 38 6.83 2.34 5.59
C ILE A 38 7.17 1.72 4.23
N ARG A 39 8.41 1.88 3.74
CA ARG A 39 8.85 1.21 2.51
C ARG A 39 8.73 -0.30 2.61
N ARG A 40 9.10 -0.88 3.76
CA ARG A 40 8.98 -2.33 3.99
C ARG A 40 7.52 -2.79 3.98
N ALA A 41 6.62 -2.06 4.64
CA ALA A 41 5.19 -2.35 4.62
C ALA A 41 4.61 -2.25 3.20
N ALA A 42 4.96 -1.19 2.46
CA ALA A 42 4.53 -1.01 1.08
C ALA A 42 5.02 -2.15 0.15
N ARG A 43 6.29 -2.57 0.29
CA ARG A 43 6.82 -3.73 -0.47
C ARG A 43 6.07 -5.03 -0.19
N ARG A 44 5.54 -5.25 1.03
CA ARG A 44 4.73 -6.43 1.33
C ARG A 44 3.40 -6.43 0.57
N VAL A 45 2.77 -5.26 0.43
CA VAL A 45 1.57 -5.10 -0.39
C VAL A 45 1.87 -5.37 -1.86
N VAL A 46 2.94 -4.76 -2.39
CA VAL A 46 3.38 -4.94 -3.78
C VAL A 46 3.59 -6.42 -4.07
N ARG A 47 4.42 -7.13 -3.28
CA ARG A 47 4.70 -8.55 -3.48
C ARG A 47 3.47 -9.46 -3.39
N ALA A 48 2.50 -9.10 -2.56
CA ALA A 48 1.27 -9.89 -2.42
C ALA A 48 0.36 -9.76 -3.64
N LEU A 49 0.40 -8.62 -4.34
CA LEU A 49 -0.48 -8.33 -5.48
C LEU A 49 0.21 -8.51 -6.84
N GLU A 50 1.52 -8.39 -6.92
CA GLU A 50 2.30 -8.42 -8.16
C GLU A 50 1.96 -9.62 -9.06
N ALA A 51 1.85 -10.81 -8.48
CA ALA A 51 1.53 -12.03 -9.24
C ALA A 51 0.08 -12.14 -9.71
N VAL A 52 -0.83 -11.31 -9.18
CA VAL A 52 -2.28 -11.45 -9.40
C VAL A 52 -2.97 -10.19 -9.92
N ILE A 53 -2.27 -9.07 -10.03
CA ILE A 53 -2.87 -7.75 -10.32
C ILE A 53 -3.42 -7.63 -11.75
N ASP A 54 -2.84 -8.38 -12.67
CA ASP A 54 -3.22 -8.44 -14.07
C ASP A 54 -4.07 -9.66 -14.41
N LEU A 55 -4.31 -10.55 -13.43
CA LEU A 55 -5.18 -11.70 -13.62
C LEU A 55 -6.66 -11.27 -13.56
N PRO A 56 -7.53 -11.83 -14.43
CA PRO A 56 -8.96 -11.54 -14.39
C PRO A 56 -9.61 -12.04 -13.10
N ILE A 57 -9.09 -13.14 -12.53
CA ILE A 57 -9.54 -13.74 -11.26
C ILE A 57 -8.31 -14.12 -10.46
N ALA A 58 -8.30 -13.76 -9.18
CA ALA A 58 -7.23 -14.07 -8.23
C ALA A 58 -7.78 -14.88 -7.06
N SER A 59 -6.91 -15.68 -6.41
CA SER A 59 -7.30 -16.42 -5.21
C SER A 59 -7.73 -15.48 -4.09
N ALA A 60 -8.84 -15.81 -3.43
CA ALA A 60 -9.39 -15.05 -2.31
C ALA A 60 -8.40 -14.91 -1.16
N ASP A 61 -7.56 -15.92 -0.91
CA ASP A 61 -6.54 -15.88 0.14
C ASP A 61 -5.44 -14.85 -0.16
N VAL A 62 -5.04 -14.75 -1.43
CA VAL A 62 -4.05 -13.75 -1.87
C VAL A 62 -4.62 -12.34 -1.68
N LEU A 63 -5.88 -12.12 -2.08
CA LEU A 63 -6.56 -10.84 -1.92
C LEU A 63 -6.75 -10.47 -0.44
N LYS A 64 -7.13 -11.43 0.40
CA LYS A 64 -7.24 -11.25 1.86
C LYS A 64 -5.89 -10.86 2.47
N ARG A 65 -4.81 -11.55 2.10
CA ARG A 65 -3.46 -11.24 2.58
C ARG A 65 -3.00 -9.86 2.13
N ALA A 66 -3.25 -9.49 0.86
CA ALA A 66 -2.96 -8.16 0.35
C ALA A 66 -3.72 -7.07 1.12
N ARG A 67 -5.00 -7.31 1.44
CA ARG A 67 -5.81 -6.40 2.26
C ARG A 67 -5.21 -6.22 3.67
N GLN A 68 -4.77 -7.29 4.31
CA GLN A 68 -4.13 -7.21 5.64
C GLN A 68 -2.84 -6.38 5.59
N HIS A 69 -1.96 -6.63 4.62
CA HIS A 69 -0.74 -5.84 4.45
C HIS A 69 -1.04 -4.37 4.18
N PHE A 70 -2.09 -4.09 3.40
CA PHE A 70 -2.48 -2.72 3.09
C PHE A 70 -3.06 -1.98 4.31
N SER A 71 -3.79 -2.70 5.17
CA SER A 71 -4.25 -2.15 6.46
C SER A 71 -3.05 -1.73 7.31
N ALA A 72 -2.09 -2.62 7.49
CA ALA A 72 -0.88 -2.32 8.27
C ALA A 72 -0.07 -1.14 7.69
N LEU A 73 -0.02 -1.00 6.37
CA LEU A 73 0.58 0.17 5.73
C LEU A 73 -0.19 1.46 6.07
N THR A 74 -1.51 1.41 6.02
CA THR A 74 -2.38 2.57 6.33
C THR A 74 -2.25 3.00 7.79
N ASP A 75 -2.13 2.04 8.71
CA ASP A 75 -1.93 2.31 10.13
C ASP A 75 -0.59 3.04 10.36
N LEU A 76 0.49 2.58 9.73
CA LEU A 76 1.80 3.24 9.78
C LEU A 76 1.80 4.65 9.18
N LEU A 77 1.10 4.83 8.06
CA LEU A 77 0.94 6.14 7.43
C LEU A 77 0.18 7.11 8.35
N SER A 78 -0.80 6.61 9.09
CA SER A 78 -1.59 7.42 10.03
C SER A 78 -0.74 7.86 11.23
N ALA A 79 0.03 6.94 11.81
CA ALA A 79 0.94 7.23 12.93
C ALA A 79 2.13 8.15 12.56
N SER A 80 2.48 8.27 11.27
CA SER A 80 3.59 9.11 10.81
C SER A 80 3.16 10.51 10.35
N GLY A 81 1.86 10.79 10.32
CA GLY A 81 1.30 12.07 9.89
C GLY A 81 0.79 12.96 11.04
N GLU A 82 0.78 12.45 12.27
CA GLU A 82 0.64 13.21 13.52
C GLU A 82 1.98 13.82 13.93
#